data_AF-A0A1A8H3K0-F1
#
_entry.id   AF-A0A1A8H3K0-F1
#
_cell.length_a   1.000
_cell.length_b   1.000
_cell.length_c   1.000
_cell.angle_alpha   90.00
_cell.angle_beta   90.00
_cell.angle_gamma   90.00
#
_symmetry.space_group_name_H-M   'P 1'
#
loop_
_entity.id
_entity.type
_entity.pdbx_description
1 polymer ?
#
loop_
_entity_poly.entity_id
_entity_poly.type
_entity_poly.pdbx_seq_one_letter_code
_entity_poly.pdbx_strand_id
1 'polypeptide(L)'
;VDLADPKIRPVEDDDVISESGSVPPRMMVPDKQVLRNFCDKCTYTSGHENWRVREFVEGFTDDLLESLRSMCDRNTGMEVGDFVGIGSMFESWKVCTPLMCDLMVPFSPPDPHSFQYDLWCSSSRDMPPDMLGCGKISVSRLGEEEVGCLCGSADLGEDLLCLLHGRNDAVKVALGPDELLCSKGTHFLAKDQVMKWFQVSVTKAWGRISHKYDFEVTFRNLDSAGALKIRFRSGKVVVLNLIPVVQLGDTDAYFVSHFPSDRDSLPDPYR
;
A
#
# COMPACT_ATOMS: atom_id res chain seq x y z
N VAL A 1 -45.08 -46.58 25.90
CA VAL A 1 -43.69 -46.50 25.42
C VAL A 1 -43.61 -45.19 24.66
N ASP A 2 -43.22 -44.15 25.36
CA ASP A 2 -43.16 -42.76 24.89
C ASP A 2 -41.96 -42.56 23.96
N LEU A 3 -42.20 -41.92 22.81
CA LEU A 3 -41.15 -41.36 21.95
C LEU A 3 -41.13 -39.85 22.17
N ALA A 4 -40.21 -39.42 23.03
CA ALA A 4 -40.03 -38.03 23.40
C ALA A 4 -39.18 -37.25 22.38
N ASP A 5 -39.68 -36.06 22.12
CA ASP A 5 -39.09 -34.85 21.55
C ASP A 5 -37.62 -34.56 21.98
N PRO A 6 -36.68 -34.22 21.08
CA PRO A 6 -35.35 -33.79 21.48
C PRO A 6 -35.38 -32.33 21.95
N LYS A 7 -35.51 -32.14 23.28
CA LYS A 7 -35.26 -30.88 23.96
C LYS A 7 -33.79 -30.47 23.78
N ILE A 8 -33.56 -29.41 23.02
CA ILE A 8 -32.29 -28.66 22.97
C ILE A 8 -32.06 -28.09 24.39
N ARG A 9 -31.02 -28.58 25.07
CA ARG A 9 -30.58 -28.05 26.36
C ARG A 9 -29.72 -26.79 26.15
N PRO A 10 -29.79 -25.79 27.03
CA PRO A 10 -28.84 -24.68 27.01
C PRO A 10 -27.45 -25.22 27.34
N VAL A 11 -26.44 -24.76 26.60
CA VAL A 11 -25.04 -24.95 26.94
C VAL A 11 -24.80 -24.13 28.21
N GLU A 12 -24.62 -24.82 29.33
CA GLU A 12 -24.17 -24.23 30.59
C GLU A 12 -22.70 -23.83 30.41
N ASP A 13 -22.40 -22.54 30.55
CA ASP A 13 -21.04 -22.02 30.73
C ASP A 13 -20.52 -22.57 32.07
N ASP A 14 -19.76 -23.66 32.00
CA ASP A 14 -18.91 -24.10 33.11
C ASP A 14 -17.67 -23.19 33.18
N ASP A 15 -17.85 -22.00 33.75
CA ASP A 15 -16.76 -21.20 34.33
C ASP A 15 -16.21 -21.95 35.56
N VAL A 16 -15.43 -23.01 35.31
CA VAL A 16 -14.55 -23.58 36.33
C VAL A 16 -13.40 -22.62 36.52
N ILE A 17 -13.60 -21.66 37.44
CA ILE A 17 -12.56 -20.85 38.04
C ILE A 17 -11.60 -21.82 38.77
N SER A 18 -10.61 -22.32 38.05
CA SER A 18 -9.40 -22.83 38.69
C SER A 18 -8.71 -21.65 39.35
N GLU A 19 -8.75 -21.60 40.68
CA GLU A 19 -7.90 -20.77 41.52
C GLU A 19 -6.43 -21.06 41.17
N SER A 20 -5.90 -20.34 40.19
CA SER A 20 -4.47 -20.29 39.92
C SER A 20 -3.99 -18.95 40.43
N GLY A 21 -3.37 -18.94 41.60
CA GLY A 21 -2.82 -17.75 42.24
C GLY A 21 -2.03 -16.91 41.24
N SER A 22 -2.37 -15.62 41.16
CA SER A 22 -1.67 -14.68 40.30
C SER A 22 -0.24 -14.49 40.79
N VAL A 23 0.71 -15.14 40.13
CA VAL A 23 2.14 -14.93 40.35
C VAL A 23 2.48 -13.50 39.88
N PRO A 24 3.13 -12.66 40.70
CA PRO A 24 3.53 -11.33 40.27
C PRO A 24 4.46 -11.42 39.04
N PRO A 25 4.34 -10.52 38.05
CA PRO A 25 5.06 -10.60 36.77
C PRO A 25 6.57 -10.74 36.87
N ARG A 26 7.14 -10.35 38.03
CA ARG A 26 8.58 -10.40 38.33
C ARG A 26 9.10 -11.78 38.74
N MET A 27 8.24 -12.80 38.88
CA MET A 27 8.61 -14.16 39.31
C MET A 27 8.37 -15.24 38.26
N MET A 28 7.83 -14.91 37.07
CA MET A 28 7.71 -15.87 35.98
C MET A 28 9.08 -16.06 35.34
N VAL A 29 9.77 -17.15 35.68
CA VAL A 29 10.86 -17.66 34.84
C VAL A 29 10.19 -18.24 33.60
N PRO A 30 10.42 -17.70 32.39
CA PRO A 30 9.80 -18.22 31.18
C PRO A 30 10.35 -19.62 30.92
N ASP A 31 9.56 -20.63 31.27
CA ASP A 31 9.84 -22.01 30.88
C ASP A 31 9.33 -22.30 29.46
N LYS A 32 9.85 -23.35 28.84
CA LYS A 32 9.52 -23.73 27.47
C LYS A 32 8.02 -24.00 27.27
N GLN A 33 7.32 -24.51 28.28
CA GLN A 33 5.91 -24.85 28.19
C GLN A 33 5.03 -23.60 28.32
N VAL A 34 5.40 -22.67 29.20
CA VAL A 34 4.77 -21.35 29.32
C VAL A 34 4.92 -20.56 28.02
N LEU A 35 6.11 -20.54 27.42
CA LEU A 35 6.33 -19.88 26.12
C LEU A 35 5.53 -20.56 25.00
N ARG A 36 5.50 -21.90 24.97
CA ARG A 36 4.71 -22.64 23.96
C ARG A 36 3.21 -22.35 24.11
N ASN A 37 2.67 -22.44 25.33
CA ASN A 37 1.26 -22.13 25.60
C ASN A 37 0.93 -20.67 25.27
N PHE A 38 1.86 -19.74 25.52
CA PHE A 38 1.70 -18.33 25.14
C PHE A 38 1.66 -18.16 23.63
N CYS A 39 2.61 -18.77 22.90
CA CYS A 39 2.60 -18.76 21.44
C CYS A 39 1.29 -19.35 20.91
N ASP A 40 0.90 -20.54 21.38
CA ASP A 40 -0.29 -21.24 20.91
C ASP A 40 -1.57 -20.41 21.07
N LYS A 41 -1.75 -19.78 22.24
CA LYS A 41 -2.87 -18.88 22.52
C LYS A 41 -2.82 -17.57 21.72
N CYS A 42 -1.63 -17.05 21.42
CA CYS A 42 -1.49 -15.78 20.72
C CYS A 42 -1.50 -15.91 19.18
N THR A 43 -1.21 -17.10 18.63
CA THR A 43 -1.06 -17.31 17.17
C THR A 43 -2.16 -18.17 16.56
N TYR A 44 -2.69 -19.20 17.24
CA TYR A 44 -3.59 -20.17 16.60
C TYR A 44 -5.08 -19.86 16.72
N THR A 45 -5.53 -19.31 17.86
CA THR A 45 -6.98 -19.11 18.10
C THR A 45 -7.59 -18.01 17.21
N SER A 46 -6.76 -17.17 16.59
CA SER A 46 -7.15 -16.10 15.67
C SER A 46 -7.05 -16.47 14.18
N GLY A 47 -6.40 -17.59 13.82
CA GLY A 47 -6.06 -17.93 12.44
C GLY A 47 -7.28 -18.16 11.53
N HIS A 48 -8.35 -18.76 12.06
CA HIS A 48 -9.54 -19.09 11.26
C HIS A 48 -10.41 -17.85 10.90
N GLU A 49 -10.49 -16.85 11.77
CA GLU A 49 -11.19 -15.61 11.43
C GLU A 49 -10.32 -14.69 10.58
N ASN A 50 -9.01 -14.71 10.82
CA ASN A 50 -8.06 -13.90 10.07
C ASN A 50 -7.98 -14.33 8.59
N TRP A 51 -8.00 -15.63 8.24
CA TRP A 51 -7.94 -15.99 6.81
C TRP A 51 -9.13 -15.46 6.01
N ARG A 52 -10.35 -15.48 6.58
CA ARG A 52 -11.56 -14.97 5.88
C ARG A 52 -11.47 -13.48 5.64
N VAL A 53 -10.97 -12.75 6.65
CA VAL A 53 -10.79 -11.30 6.53
C VAL A 53 -9.69 -10.99 5.53
N ARG A 54 -8.61 -11.78 5.51
CA ARG A 54 -7.53 -11.66 4.52
C ARG A 54 -8.05 -11.88 3.10
N GLU A 55 -8.72 -13.00 2.85
CA GLU A 55 -9.31 -13.34 1.54
C GLU A 55 -10.28 -12.23 1.08
N PHE A 56 -11.13 -11.76 2.00
CA PHE A 56 -12.01 -10.64 1.71
C PHE A 56 -11.24 -9.37 1.34
N VAL A 57 -10.22 -8.99 2.10
CA VAL A 57 -9.43 -7.78 1.87
C VAL A 57 -8.65 -7.86 0.57
N GLU A 58 -8.05 -9.01 0.26
CA GLU A 58 -7.33 -9.26 -0.99
C GLU A 58 -8.29 -9.12 -2.18
N GLY A 59 -9.40 -9.86 -2.19
CA GLY A 59 -10.38 -9.80 -3.27
C GLY A 59 -11.05 -8.42 -3.44
N PHE A 60 -11.40 -7.75 -2.34
CA PHE A 60 -11.92 -6.38 -2.39
C PHE A 60 -10.90 -5.40 -2.97
N THR A 61 -9.63 -5.54 -2.59
CA THR A 61 -8.56 -4.66 -3.08
C THR A 61 -8.27 -4.92 -4.55
N ASP A 62 -8.26 -6.18 -4.99
CA ASP A 62 -8.11 -6.55 -6.40
C ASP A 62 -9.20 -5.89 -7.26
N ASP A 63 -10.48 -6.06 -6.90
CA ASP A 63 -11.61 -5.43 -7.61
C ASP A 63 -11.49 -3.90 -7.66
N LEU A 64 -11.03 -3.29 -6.57
CA LEU A 64 -10.85 -1.85 -6.44
C LEU A 64 -9.70 -1.32 -7.31
N LEU A 65 -8.55 -2.00 -7.29
CA LEU A 65 -7.39 -1.63 -8.10
C LEU A 65 -7.64 -1.94 -9.59
N GLU A 66 -8.34 -3.02 -9.93
CA GLU A 66 -8.77 -3.30 -11.30
C GLU A 66 -9.68 -2.17 -11.82
N SER A 67 -10.66 -1.74 -11.02
CA SER A 67 -11.50 -0.60 -11.38
C SER A 67 -10.68 0.69 -11.51
N LEU A 68 -9.66 0.91 -10.69
CA LEU A 68 -8.76 2.06 -10.78
C LEU A 68 -7.98 2.03 -12.08
N ARG A 69 -7.32 0.91 -12.41
CA ARG A 69 -6.55 0.73 -13.64
C ARG A 69 -7.40 0.92 -14.89
N SER A 70 -8.67 0.50 -14.86
CA SER A 70 -9.62 0.71 -15.97
C SER A 70 -9.95 2.18 -16.25
N MET A 71 -9.67 3.08 -15.30
CA MET A 71 -9.90 4.52 -15.44
C MET A 71 -8.67 5.29 -15.91
N CYS A 72 -7.47 4.77 -15.68
CA CYS A 72 -6.25 5.43 -16.10
C CYS A 72 -6.13 5.40 -17.62
N ASP A 73 -5.82 6.55 -18.21
CA ASP A 73 -5.39 6.61 -19.60
C ASP A 73 -4.04 5.89 -19.71
N ARG A 74 -3.96 4.87 -20.58
CA ARG A 74 -2.75 4.06 -20.76
C ARG A 74 -1.55 4.85 -21.25
N ASN A 75 -1.77 6.05 -21.82
CA ASN A 75 -0.71 6.84 -22.42
C ASN A 75 -0.29 8.01 -21.53
N THR A 76 -1.11 8.42 -20.56
CA THR A 76 -0.87 9.64 -19.78
C THR A 76 -1.08 9.50 -18.28
N GLY A 77 -1.75 8.44 -17.83
CA GLY A 77 -2.02 8.20 -16.42
C GLY A 77 -0.88 7.46 -15.73
N MET A 78 -0.72 7.69 -14.43
CA MET A 78 0.11 6.82 -13.59
C MET A 78 -0.41 5.39 -13.66
N GLU A 79 0.53 4.46 -13.79
CA GLU A 79 0.26 3.02 -13.79
C GLU A 79 0.27 2.51 -12.36
N VAL A 80 -0.68 1.64 -12.03
CA VAL A 80 -0.83 1.08 -10.67
C VAL A 80 -0.59 -0.42 -10.70
N GLY A 81 0.41 -0.87 -9.96
CA GLY A 81 0.78 -2.28 -9.79
C GLY A 81 -0.11 -3.02 -8.80
N ASP A 82 0.17 -4.31 -8.61
CA ASP A 82 -0.53 -5.15 -7.63
C ASP A 82 -0.09 -4.82 -6.20
N PHE A 83 -1.01 -5.00 -5.25
CA PHE A 83 -0.72 -4.65 -3.87
C PHE A 83 0.21 -5.65 -3.19
N VAL A 84 0.89 -5.19 -2.15
CA VAL A 84 1.69 -6.02 -1.23
C VAL A 84 1.12 -5.87 0.17
N GLY A 85 0.64 -6.97 0.75
CA GLY A 85 0.12 -6.98 2.12
C GLY A 85 1.23 -6.99 3.16
N ILE A 86 1.17 -6.08 4.13
CA ILE A 86 2.20 -5.90 5.16
C ILE A 86 1.61 -5.96 6.58
N GLY A 87 2.44 -6.36 7.53
CA GLY A 87 2.11 -6.40 8.95
C GLY A 87 1.35 -7.64 9.40
N SER A 88 0.91 -7.62 10.67
CA SER A 88 0.45 -8.80 11.41
C SER A 88 -0.59 -9.66 10.70
N MET A 89 -1.50 -9.04 9.94
CA MET A 89 -2.56 -9.71 9.19
C MET A 89 -2.03 -10.60 8.05
N PHE A 90 -0.96 -10.17 7.38
CA PHE A 90 -0.41 -10.83 6.19
C PHE A 90 0.83 -11.68 6.52
N GLU A 91 1.54 -11.33 7.60
CA GLU A 91 2.79 -11.97 8.06
C GLU A 91 2.57 -13.05 9.13
N SER A 92 1.31 -13.37 9.45
CA SER A 92 0.93 -14.43 10.40
C SER A 92 1.41 -14.19 11.85
N TRP A 93 1.52 -12.92 12.25
CA TRP A 93 1.81 -12.52 13.64
C TRP A 93 0.52 -12.08 14.35
N LYS A 94 0.57 -11.88 15.67
CA LYS A 94 -0.63 -11.56 16.45
C LYS A 94 -1.30 -10.28 15.92
N VAL A 95 -2.53 -10.43 15.42
CA VAL A 95 -3.33 -9.32 14.89
C VAL A 95 -3.92 -8.51 16.04
N CYS A 96 -3.68 -7.20 16.03
CA CYS A 96 -4.28 -6.27 16.99
C CYS A 96 -5.77 -6.05 16.66
N THR A 97 -6.57 -5.79 17.69
CA THR A 97 -7.96 -5.34 17.53
C THR A 97 -8.01 -3.81 17.65
N PRO A 98 -8.72 -3.08 16.77
CA PRO A 98 -9.50 -3.56 15.62
C PRO A 98 -8.61 -4.11 14.50
N LEU A 99 -9.16 -5.01 13.68
CA LEU A 99 -8.46 -5.61 12.53
C LEU A 99 -8.01 -4.51 11.57
N MET A 100 -6.71 -4.30 11.47
CA MET A 100 -6.07 -3.37 10.54
C MET A 100 -5.33 -4.16 9.46
N CYS A 101 -5.59 -3.81 8.21
CA CYS A 101 -4.97 -4.40 7.04
C CYS A 101 -4.23 -3.28 6.30
N ASP A 102 -2.91 -3.38 6.24
CA ASP A 102 -2.06 -2.42 5.55
C ASP A 102 -1.60 -3.05 4.23
N LEU A 103 -1.87 -2.36 3.12
CA LEU A 103 -1.50 -2.80 1.78
C LEU A 103 -0.69 -1.69 1.09
N MET A 104 0.52 -2.00 0.67
CA MET A 104 1.29 -1.14 -0.21
C MET A 104 0.79 -1.28 -1.64
N VAL A 105 0.65 -0.18 -2.37
CA VAL A 105 0.17 -0.14 -3.75
C VAL A 105 1.22 0.57 -4.61
N PRO A 106 2.08 -0.20 -5.30
CA PRO A 106 3.09 0.34 -6.18
C PRO A 106 2.48 1.13 -7.33
N PHE A 107 3.11 2.24 -7.73
CA PHE A 107 2.78 2.95 -8.95
C PHE A 107 4.04 3.38 -9.71
N SER A 108 3.90 3.56 -11.02
CA SER A 108 4.95 3.98 -11.95
C SER A 108 4.42 5.09 -12.88
N PRO A 109 5.31 5.95 -13.40
CA PRO A 109 4.91 6.95 -14.37
C PRO A 109 4.65 6.27 -15.72
N PRO A 110 3.81 6.88 -16.59
CA PRO A 110 3.53 6.34 -17.91
C PRO A 110 4.74 6.44 -18.83
N ASP A 111 4.88 5.47 -19.74
CA ASP A 111 5.88 5.51 -20.80
C ASP A 111 5.84 6.84 -21.60
N PRO A 112 6.98 7.46 -21.92
CA PRO A 112 8.35 6.96 -21.73
C PRO A 112 9.04 7.49 -20.46
N HIS A 113 8.30 7.86 -19.42
CA HIS A 113 8.88 8.44 -18.21
C HIS A 113 9.36 7.34 -17.25
N SER A 114 10.33 7.66 -16.41
CA SER A 114 10.86 6.77 -15.39
C SER A 114 11.18 7.52 -14.10
N PHE A 115 11.11 6.83 -12.98
CA PHE A 115 11.55 7.36 -11.69
C PHE A 115 13.07 7.20 -11.52
N GLN A 116 13.70 8.28 -11.07
CA GLN A 116 15.09 8.33 -10.65
C GLN A 116 15.18 8.57 -9.15
N TYR A 117 16.20 8.00 -8.51
CA TYR A 117 16.28 7.89 -7.06
C TYR A 117 17.53 8.56 -6.51
N ASP A 118 17.34 9.57 -5.66
CA ASP A 118 18.39 10.21 -4.89
C ASP A 118 18.30 9.76 -3.43
N LEU A 119 18.99 8.66 -3.10
CA LEU A 119 19.05 8.11 -1.75
C LEU A 119 19.93 8.97 -0.83
N TRP A 120 19.45 9.28 0.37
CA TRP A 120 20.18 10.07 1.37
C TRP A 120 20.91 9.18 2.39
N CYS A 121 21.59 8.15 1.88
CA CYS A 121 22.30 7.15 2.69
C CYS A 121 23.82 7.31 2.68
N SER A 122 24.36 8.41 2.14
CA SER A 122 25.81 8.59 1.96
C SER A 122 26.47 9.31 3.15
N SER A 123 27.59 8.76 3.60
CA SER A 123 28.48 9.29 4.66
C SER A 123 29.13 10.65 4.35
N SER A 124 28.86 11.20 3.16
CA SER A 124 29.40 12.48 2.67
C SER A 124 28.41 13.64 2.76
N ARG A 125 27.15 13.39 3.14
CA ARG A 125 26.14 14.43 3.36
C ARG A 125 25.93 14.60 4.86
N ASP A 126 26.05 15.83 5.34
CA ASP A 126 25.63 16.24 6.69
C ASP A 126 24.10 16.15 6.81
N MET A 127 23.55 14.94 6.76
CA MET A 127 22.13 14.68 6.96
C MET A 127 21.88 14.35 8.43
N PRO A 128 20.85 14.94 9.05
CA PRO A 128 20.53 14.63 10.42
C PRO A 128 20.08 13.16 10.54
N PRO A 129 20.33 12.50 11.69
CA PRO A 129 20.11 11.05 11.83
C PRO A 129 18.68 10.57 11.56
N ASP A 130 17.70 11.46 11.71
CA ASP A 130 16.28 11.25 11.44
C ASP A 130 15.93 11.21 9.94
N MET A 131 16.85 11.63 9.07
CA MET A 131 16.70 11.58 7.61
C MET A 131 17.48 10.42 6.95
N LEU A 132 18.18 9.61 7.74
CA LEU A 132 18.88 8.42 7.23
C LEU A 132 17.85 7.38 6.76
N GLY A 133 17.99 6.93 5.51
CA GLY A 133 17.03 6.02 4.87
C GLY A 133 15.92 6.75 4.07
N CYS A 134 15.90 8.08 4.06
CA CYS A 134 15.05 8.87 3.17
C CYS A 134 15.70 9.05 1.79
N GLY A 135 14.91 9.56 0.84
CA GLY A 135 15.41 9.95 -0.47
C GLY A 135 14.43 10.85 -1.22
N LYS A 136 14.87 11.32 -2.38
CA LYS A 136 14.04 12.04 -3.34
C LYS A 136 13.80 11.19 -4.57
N ILE A 137 12.63 11.37 -5.16
CA ILE A 137 12.24 10.76 -6.43
C ILE A 137 12.08 11.88 -7.43
N SER A 138 12.79 11.80 -8.55
CA SER A 138 12.56 12.66 -9.71
C SER A 138 12.02 11.86 -10.88
N VAL A 139 11.34 12.53 -11.81
CA VAL A 139 10.80 11.93 -13.02
C VAL A 139 11.64 12.40 -14.20
N SER A 140 12.24 11.45 -14.92
CA SER A 140 12.98 11.69 -16.15
C SER A 140 12.24 11.09 -17.34
N ARG A 141 12.43 11.64 -18.54
CA ARG A 141 11.97 11.00 -19.77
C ARG A 141 13.07 10.11 -20.35
N LEU A 142 12.75 8.87 -20.72
CA LEU A 142 13.65 7.99 -21.45
C LEU A 142 14.09 8.68 -22.75
N GLY A 143 15.39 8.88 -22.92
CA GLY A 143 15.99 9.57 -24.06
C GLY A 143 16.38 11.04 -23.84
N GLU A 144 16.11 11.65 -22.66
CA GLU A 144 16.64 13.00 -22.34
C GLU A 144 18.12 12.98 -21.92
N GLU A 145 18.61 11.84 -21.41
CA GLU A 145 19.98 11.67 -20.91
C GLU A 145 20.89 10.88 -21.86
N GLU A 146 20.32 10.24 -22.89
CA GLU A 146 21.09 9.59 -23.95
C GLU A 146 21.46 10.64 -25.00
N VAL A 147 22.76 10.90 -25.14
CA VAL A 147 23.37 11.69 -26.22
C VAL A 147 22.57 11.47 -27.50
N GLY A 148 21.86 12.52 -27.94
CA GLY A 148 21.02 12.45 -29.13
C GLY A 148 21.78 11.76 -30.24
N CYS A 149 21.16 10.73 -30.83
CA CYS A 149 21.83 9.88 -31.80
C CYS A 149 22.51 10.73 -32.87
N LEU A 150 23.80 10.48 -33.08
CA LEU A 150 24.60 11.16 -34.11
C LEU A 150 24.05 10.93 -35.53
N CYS A 151 23.05 10.07 -35.70
CA CYS A 151 22.36 9.83 -36.96
C CYS A 151 21.66 11.08 -37.52
N GLY A 152 21.32 12.10 -36.71
CA GLY A 152 20.89 13.41 -37.21
C GLY A 152 22.03 14.35 -37.64
N SER A 153 23.28 14.03 -37.28
CA SER A 153 24.47 14.84 -37.60
C SER A 153 25.25 14.33 -38.81
N ALA A 154 24.95 13.13 -39.27
CA ALA A 154 25.49 12.56 -40.49
C ALA A 154 24.50 12.83 -41.63
N ASP A 155 24.92 13.61 -42.62
CA ASP A 155 24.12 13.96 -43.82
C ASP A 155 23.94 12.73 -44.73
N LEU A 156 23.21 11.73 -44.25
CA LEU A 156 23.10 10.39 -44.83
C LEU A 156 21.91 10.25 -45.80
N GLY A 157 21.30 11.36 -46.22
CA GLY A 157 20.16 11.37 -47.13
C GLY A 157 18.86 10.87 -46.48
N GLU A 158 17.74 11.37 -46.98
CA GLU A 158 16.38 11.19 -46.43
C GLU A 158 15.87 9.72 -46.42
N ASP A 159 16.62 8.78 -47.01
CA ASP A 159 16.21 7.39 -47.26
C ASP A 159 16.85 6.34 -46.34
N LEU A 160 17.74 6.75 -45.42
CA LEU A 160 18.32 5.84 -44.43
C LEU A 160 17.64 6.01 -43.06
N LEU A 161 16.81 5.03 -42.69
CA LEU A 161 16.16 4.96 -41.39
C LEU A 161 17.13 4.35 -40.36
N CYS A 162 17.31 5.02 -39.22
CA CYS A 162 18.01 4.43 -38.09
C CYS A 162 17.15 3.28 -37.55
N LEU A 163 17.62 2.04 -37.61
CA LEU A 163 16.90 0.87 -37.07
C LEU A 163 16.70 0.94 -35.54
N LEU A 164 17.34 1.91 -34.88
CA LEU A 164 17.20 2.20 -33.45
C LEU A 164 16.21 3.36 -33.16
N HIS A 165 15.96 4.27 -34.11
CA HIS A 165 15.03 5.40 -33.97
C HIS A 165 14.04 5.45 -35.13
N GLY A 166 12.75 5.23 -34.84
CA GLY A 166 11.69 5.45 -35.82
C GLY A 166 11.53 6.94 -36.12
N ARG A 167 11.42 7.32 -37.41
CA ARG A 167 11.15 8.69 -37.91
C ARG A 167 9.74 9.20 -37.54
N ASN A 168 9.25 8.81 -36.38
CA ASN A 168 7.91 9.07 -35.87
C ASN A 168 7.93 9.18 -34.34
N ASP A 169 8.94 9.86 -33.78
CA ASP A 169 8.76 10.63 -32.54
C ASP A 169 7.81 11.80 -32.82
N ALA A 170 6.60 11.46 -33.28
CA ALA A 170 5.48 12.34 -33.36
C ALA A 170 5.17 12.70 -31.92
N VAL A 171 5.73 13.83 -31.46
CA VAL A 171 5.25 14.72 -30.41
C VAL A 171 4.22 14.01 -29.50
N LYS A 172 4.67 13.02 -28.72
CA LYS A 172 3.88 12.55 -27.59
C LYS A 172 3.88 13.72 -26.65
N VAL A 173 2.71 14.37 -26.52
CA VAL A 173 2.43 15.50 -25.62
C VAL A 173 3.32 15.36 -24.40
N ALA A 174 4.31 16.24 -24.26
CA ALA A 174 5.18 16.23 -23.11
C ALA A 174 4.29 16.48 -21.89
N LEU A 175 4.09 15.45 -21.06
CA LEU A 175 3.27 15.57 -19.88
C LEU A 175 3.90 16.62 -18.98
N GLY A 176 3.08 17.56 -18.53
CA GLY A 176 3.56 18.59 -17.61
C GLY A 176 4.00 17.96 -16.29
N PRO A 177 4.90 18.60 -15.51
CA PRO A 177 5.25 18.14 -14.16
C PRO A 177 4.02 17.89 -13.28
N ASP A 178 2.99 18.73 -13.41
CA ASP A 178 1.74 18.62 -12.66
C ASP A 178 0.94 17.34 -13.04
N GLU A 179 1.08 16.85 -14.27
CA GLU A 179 0.45 15.60 -14.75
C GLU A 179 1.22 14.36 -14.28
N LEU A 180 2.53 14.52 -13.99
CA LEU A 180 3.42 13.50 -13.44
C LEU A 180 3.50 13.53 -11.90
N LEU A 181 2.56 14.21 -11.25
CA LEU A 181 2.48 14.35 -9.79
C LEU A 181 3.72 15.02 -9.17
N CYS A 182 4.45 15.81 -9.94
CA CYS A 182 5.62 16.54 -9.48
C CYS A 182 5.25 17.86 -8.79
N SER A 183 6.19 18.39 -8.01
CA SER A 183 6.08 19.74 -7.45
C SER A 183 6.15 20.75 -8.58
N LYS A 184 5.28 21.76 -8.54
CA LYS A 184 5.13 22.77 -9.59
C LYS A 184 6.49 23.38 -9.98
N GLY A 185 6.85 23.27 -11.27
CA GLY A 185 8.10 23.81 -11.81
C GLY A 185 9.35 22.98 -11.48
N THR A 186 9.19 21.74 -11.01
CA THR A 186 10.30 20.81 -10.74
C THR A 186 9.99 19.43 -11.30
N HIS A 187 11.00 18.56 -11.40
CA HIS A 187 10.83 17.16 -11.76
C HIS A 187 10.68 16.25 -10.53
N PHE A 188 10.59 16.79 -9.32
CA PHE A 188 10.53 16.00 -8.09
C PHE A 188 9.09 15.62 -7.77
N LEU A 189 8.88 14.34 -7.50
CA LEU A 189 7.58 13.81 -7.10
C LEU A 189 7.12 14.49 -5.80
N ALA A 190 5.90 15.01 -5.80
CA ALA A 190 5.34 15.74 -4.68
C ALA A 190 4.42 14.85 -3.85
N LYS A 191 4.70 14.74 -2.55
CA LYS A 191 3.93 13.92 -1.61
C LYS A 191 2.43 14.27 -1.65
N ASP A 192 2.09 15.55 -1.57
CA ASP A 192 0.72 16.04 -1.57
C ASP A 192 -0.02 15.72 -2.88
N GLN A 193 0.65 15.84 -4.02
CA GLN A 193 0.07 15.48 -5.32
C GLN A 193 -0.18 13.99 -5.45
N VAL A 194 0.78 13.14 -5.03
CA VAL A 194 0.60 11.68 -5.01
C VAL A 194 -0.56 11.28 -4.11
N MET A 195 -0.60 11.82 -2.89
CA MET A 195 -1.66 11.51 -1.93
C MET A 195 -3.03 11.93 -2.47
N LYS A 196 -3.14 13.15 -3.01
CA LYS A 196 -4.38 13.65 -3.59
C LYS A 196 -4.83 12.82 -4.80
N TRP A 197 -3.91 12.53 -5.73
CA TRP A 197 -4.19 11.71 -6.90
C TRP A 197 -4.70 10.33 -6.50
N PHE A 198 -4.00 9.67 -5.58
CA PHE A 198 -4.37 8.32 -5.15
C PHE A 198 -5.74 8.31 -4.46
N GLN A 199 -6.01 9.29 -3.58
CA GLN A 199 -7.29 9.41 -2.89
C GLN A 199 -8.46 9.61 -3.86
N VAL A 200 -8.31 10.53 -4.82
CA VAL A 200 -9.33 10.78 -5.84
C VAL A 200 -9.55 9.54 -6.69
N SER A 201 -8.49 8.82 -7.06
CA SER A 201 -8.55 7.63 -7.90
C SER A 201 -9.27 6.48 -7.18
N VAL A 202 -8.91 6.20 -5.93
CA VAL A 202 -9.58 5.18 -5.10
C VAL A 202 -11.05 5.54 -4.86
N THR A 203 -11.36 6.80 -4.58
CA THR A 203 -12.75 7.25 -4.37
C THR A 203 -13.60 7.05 -5.61
N LYS A 204 -13.06 7.39 -6.80
CA LYS A 204 -13.75 7.16 -8.08
C LYS A 204 -13.93 5.67 -8.39
N ALA A 205 -12.92 4.84 -8.09
CA ALA A 205 -12.97 3.40 -8.31
C ALA A 205 -14.06 2.77 -7.43
N TRP A 206 -14.10 3.12 -6.15
CA TRP A 206 -15.18 2.69 -5.26
C TRP A 206 -16.56 3.11 -5.77
N GLY A 207 -16.72 4.35 -6.25
CA GLY A 207 -17.96 4.82 -6.85
C GLY A 207 -18.47 3.92 -7.99
N ARG A 208 -17.56 3.30 -8.77
CA ARG A 208 -17.92 2.37 -9.85
C ARG A 208 -18.31 0.99 -9.35
N ILE A 209 -17.59 0.44 -8.39
CA ILE A 209 -17.80 -0.96 -7.95
C ILE A 209 -18.70 -1.09 -6.72
N SER A 210 -19.08 0.01 -6.07
CA SER A 210 -19.88 0.01 -4.84
C SER A 210 -21.17 -0.81 -4.95
N HIS A 211 -21.80 -0.81 -6.12
CA HIS A 211 -23.01 -1.58 -6.41
C HIS A 211 -22.83 -3.11 -6.37
N LYS A 212 -21.59 -3.62 -6.46
CA LYS A 212 -21.28 -5.06 -6.37
C LYS A 212 -21.33 -5.58 -4.93
N TYR A 213 -21.30 -4.69 -3.94
CA TYR A 213 -21.10 -5.06 -2.55
C TYR A 213 -22.25 -4.64 -1.65
N ASP A 214 -22.40 -5.39 -0.56
CA ASP A 214 -23.41 -5.16 0.46
C ASP A 214 -22.80 -4.70 1.80
N PHE A 215 -21.86 -3.76 1.72
CA PHE A 215 -21.22 -3.11 2.87
C PHE A 215 -20.98 -1.63 2.59
N GLU A 216 -20.79 -0.86 3.67
CA GLU A 216 -20.48 0.56 3.58
C GLU A 216 -18.96 0.77 3.64
N VAL A 217 -18.43 1.62 2.76
CA VAL A 217 -17.04 2.09 2.81
C VAL A 217 -17.03 3.56 3.17
N THR A 218 -16.24 3.90 4.19
CA THR A 218 -16.02 5.29 4.63
C THR A 218 -14.54 5.63 4.58
N PHE A 219 -14.21 6.81 4.05
CA PHE A 219 -12.84 7.33 3.99
C PHE A 219 -12.55 8.04 5.31
N ARG A 220 -11.61 7.51 6.09
CA ARG A 220 -11.38 7.94 7.48
C ARG A 220 -10.59 9.24 7.60
N ASN A 221 -9.71 9.53 6.66
CA ASN A 221 -8.89 10.73 6.71
C ASN A 221 -8.66 11.34 5.32
N LEU A 222 -8.63 12.67 5.25
CA LEU A 222 -8.20 13.38 4.05
C LEU A 222 -6.68 13.29 3.87
N ASP A 223 -5.90 13.23 4.95
CA ASP A 223 -4.43 13.18 4.85
C ASP A 223 -3.86 11.77 4.62
N SER A 224 -4.71 10.73 4.57
CA SER A 224 -4.31 9.37 4.25
C SER A 224 -5.15 8.84 3.08
N ALA A 225 -4.53 8.82 1.91
CA ALA A 225 -5.17 8.68 0.62
C ALA A 225 -5.98 7.37 0.46
N GLY A 226 -5.62 6.32 1.20
CA GLY A 226 -6.29 5.02 1.16
C GLY A 226 -6.79 4.51 2.51
N ALA A 227 -7.02 5.38 3.49
CA ALA A 227 -7.54 4.96 4.80
C ALA A 227 -9.05 4.67 4.73
N LEU A 228 -9.40 3.42 4.46
CA LEU A 228 -10.76 2.92 4.33
C LEU A 228 -11.24 2.28 5.63
N LYS A 229 -12.54 2.44 5.91
CA LYS A 229 -13.26 1.73 6.95
C LYS A 229 -14.47 1.06 6.33
N ILE A 230 -14.45 -0.27 6.36
CA ILE A 230 -15.47 -1.13 5.79
C ILE A 230 -16.39 -1.58 6.94
N ARG A 231 -17.68 -1.30 6.82
CA ARG A 231 -18.70 -1.72 7.78
C ARG A 231 -19.69 -2.66 7.13
N PHE A 232 -19.75 -3.88 7.65
CA PHE A 232 -20.71 -4.89 7.22
C PHE A 232 -22.05 -4.68 7.90
N ARG A 233 -23.13 -5.20 7.30
CA ARG A 233 -24.47 -5.26 7.91
C ARG A 233 -24.49 -5.97 9.26
N SER A 234 -23.56 -6.90 9.49
CA SER A 234 -23.37 -7.59 10.76
C SER A 234 -22.83 -6.69 11.89
N GLY A 235 -22.44 -5.45 11.59
CA GLY A 235 -21.78 -4.53 12.52
C GLY A 235 -20.27 -4.74 12.62
N LYS A 236 -19.72 -5.81 12.03
CA LYS A 236 -18.26 -6.01 11.94
C LYS A 236 -17.61 -4.87 11.14
N VAL A 237 -16.42 -4.49 11.57
CA VAL A 237 -15.64 -3.42 10.95
C VAL A 237 -14.25 -3.94 10.59
N VAL A 238 -13.83 -3.69 9.36
CA VAL A 238 -12.46 -3.90 8.89
C VAL A 238 -11.86 -2.55 8.54
N VAL A 239 -10.65 -2.31 9.04
CA VAL A 239 -9.86 -1.14 8.71
C VAL A 239 -8.85 -1.54 7.65
N LEU A 240 -8.86 -0.84 6.53
CA LEU A 240 -7.95 -1.08 5.41
C LEU A 240 -7.18 0.21 5.10
N ASN A 241 -5.86 0.13 4.98
CA ASN A 241 -5.00 1.22 4.55
C ASN A 241 -4.34 0.85 3.23
N LEU A 242 -4.74 1.51 2.15
CA LEU A 242 -4.03 1.45 0.88
C LEU A 242 -2.98 2.57 0.84
N ILE A 243 -1.72 2.19 0.69
CA ILE A 243 -0.57 3.10 0.80
C ILE A 243 0.08 3.19 -0.58
N PRO A 244 -0.01 4.33 -1.29
CA PRO A 244 0.71 4.48 -2.55
C PRO A 244 2.22 4.49 -2.29
N VAL A 245 2.94 3.64 -3.00
CA VAL A 245 4.39 3.50 -2.85
C VAL A 245 5.11 3.52 -4.20
N VAL A 246 6.38 3.91 -4.17
CA VAL A 246 7.26 3.78 -5.34
C VAL A 246 8.28 2.68 -5.05
N GLN A 247 8.32 1.66 -5.89
CA GLN A 247 9.31 0.59 -5.79
C GLN A 247 10.70 1.10 -6.18
N LEU A 248 11.72 0.79 -5.40
CA LEU A 248 13.10 1.16 -5.71
C LEU A 248 13.66 0.18 -6.74
N GLY A 249 13.61 0.57 -8.02
CA GLY A 249 14.10 -0.25 -9.12
C GLY A 249 13.41 -1.61 -9.16
N ASP A 250 14.20 -2.68 -9.27
CA ASP A 250 13.76 -4.08 -9.28
C ASP A 250 13.88 -4.76 -7.90
N THR A 251 13.93 -3.98 -6.81
CA THR A 251 14.08 -4.50 -5.44
C THR A 251 12.75 -4.61 -4.71
N ASP A 252 12.73 -5.34 -3.59
CA ASP A 252 11.58 -5.39 -2.66
C ASP A 252 11.55 -4.19 -1.69
N ALA A 253 12.28 -3.11 -1.98
CA ALA A 253 12.28 -1.89 -1.18
C ALA A 253 11.33 -0.85 -1.79
N TYR A 254 10.61 -0.13 -0.92
CA TYR A 254 9.58 0.82 -1.33
C TYR A 254 9.76 2.17 -0.63
N PHE A 255 9.58 3.25 -1.38
CA PHE A 255 9.41 4.58 -0.82
C PHE A 255 7.98 4.75 -0.36
N VAL A 256 7.83 5.05 0.93
CA VAL A 256 6.58 5.40 1.59
C VAL A 256 6.62 6.85 2.03
N SER A 257 5.53 7.58 1.82
CA SER A 257 5.45 9.00 2.22
C SER A 257 5.18 9.21 3.71
N HIS A 258 4.70 8.18 4.39
CA HIS A 258 4.45 8.06 5.83
C HIS A 258 4.05 6.62 6.14
N PHE A 259 4.34 6.12 7.35
CA PHE A 259 3.74 4.87 7.81
C PHE A 259 2.42 5.15 8.54
N PRO A 260 1.42 4.24 8.47
CA PRO A 260 0.16 4.37 9.21
C PRO A 260 0.35 4.50 10.73
N SER A 261 1.47 4.00 11.26
CA SER A 261 1.84 4.04 12.68
C SER A 261 2.39 5.38 13.18
N ASP A 262 2.77 6.31 12.29
CA ASP A 262 3.44 7.58 12.66
C ASP A 262 2.50 8.63 13.27
N ARG A 263 1.29 8.24 13.68
CA ARG A 263 0.26 9.18 14.15
C ARG A 263 0.56 9.91 15.46
N ASP A 264 1.68 9.64 16.11
CA ASP A 264 2.13 10.36 17.30
C ASP A 264 3.47 11.11 17.15
N SER A 265 4.06 11.22 15.96
CA SER A 265 5.41 11.80 15.81
C SER A 265 5.49 12.99 14.84
N LEU A 266 5.43 14.17 15.46
CA LEU A 266 5.90 15.51 15.05
C LEU A 266 5.33 16.23 13.81
N PRO A 267 5.16 17.56 13.89
CA PRO A 267 4.86 18.40 12.74
C PRO A 267 6.07 18.54 11.82
N ASP A 268 5.76 18.65 10.52
CA ASP A 268 6.67 18.97 9.42
C ASP A 268 7.63 20.13 9.77
N PRO A 269 8.96 19.92 9.70
CA PRO A 269 9.93 20.99 9.95
C PRO A 269 9.99 22.06 8.85
N TYR A 270 9.20 21.91 7.78
CA TYR A 270 9.15 22.84 6.64
C TYR A 270 7.82 23.58 6.46
N ARG A 271 7.02 23.71 7.53
CA ARG A 271 5.96 24.72 7.58
C ARG A 271 6.47 26.10 7.97
#